data_AF-A0A849WRX9-F1
#
_entry.id   AF-A0A849WRX9-F1
#
_cell.length_a   1.000
_cell.length_b   1.000
_cell.length_c   1.000
_cell.angle_alpha   90.00
_cell.angle_beta   90.00
_cell.angle_gamma   90.00
#
_symmetry.space_group_name_H-M   'P 1'
#
loop_
_entity.id
_entity.type
_entity.pdbx_description
1 polymer ?
#
loop_
_entity_poly.entity_id
_entity_poly.type
_entity_poly.pdbx_seq_one_letter_code
_entity_poly.pdbx_strand_id
1 'polypeptide(L)'
;MNSNVYCFISFPLSLLYTCSRRHKSVHHISGARRAGICIYAKINPNNDNWLNDFLVKSNDEDRATFANQLKWTFRNSKTDVRKSAWNSWIINYWIDRDAGRPIKFSDREKVTMIEMALLLENQMNEVVDFVISSPSPKLNTATKLFSDLEKDGYATNHPKEILNLLLHLLPNIHQDFYICFALEPVAESLIDRLSLDSTNRNKLIQLCEHLARYQCPKAIEFRSKFP
;
A
#
# COMPACT_ATOMS: atom_id res chain seq x y z
N MET A 1 -42.37 -19.93 7.36
CA MET A 1 -42.39 -18.80 6.42
C MET A 1 -41.87 -17.58 7.17
N ASN A 2 -40.56 -17.33 7.08
CA ASN A 2 -39.89 -16.23 7.79
C ASN A 2 -39.49 -15.17 6.77
N SER A 3 -40.05 -13.97 6.92
CA SER A 3 -39.72 -12.80 6.11
C SER A 3 -38.52 -12.08 6.74
N ASN A 4 -37.40 -12.08 6.05
CA ASN A 4 -36.18 -11.36 6.41
C ASN A 4 -36.39 -9.85 6.26
N VAL A 5 -36.09 -9.10 7.33
CA VAL A 5 -36.02 -7.64 7.35
C VAL A 5 -34.62 -7.23 6.90
N TYR A 6 -34.51 -6.62 5.72
CA TYR A 6 -33.30 -5.96 5.24
C TYR A 6 -33.24 -4.53 5.82
N CYS A 7 -32.26 -4.26 6.68
CA CYS A 7 -31.91 -2.90 7.08
C CYS A 7 -31.21 -2.16 5.92
N PHE A 8 -31.99 -1.42 5.14
CA PHE A 8 -31.50 -0.35 4.28
C PHE A 8 -31.18 0.87 5.16
N ILE A 9 -29.90 1.13 5.44
CA ILE A 9 -29.48 2.44 5.96
C ILE A 9 -29.40 3.39 4.77
N SER A 10 -30.52 4.02 4.44
CA SER A 10 -30.56 5.27 3.67
C SER A 10 -30.03 6.38 4.56
N PHE A 11 -28.86 6.94 4.23
CA PHE A 11 -28.44 8.22 4.81
C PHE A 11 -29.07 9.36 3.99
N PRO A 12 -29.98 10.17 4.55
CA PRO A 12 -30.45 11.37 3.88
C PRO A 12 -29.34 12.43 3.94
N LEU A 13 -29.07 13.04 2.77
CA LEU A 13 -28.10 14.12 2.52
C LEU A 13 -28.36 15.43 3.32
N SER A 14 -29.32 15.45 4.25
CA SER A 14 -29.75 16.64 4.99
C SER A 14 -29.21 16.75 6.42
N LEU A 15 -28.38 15.81 6.89
CA LEU A 15 -27.74 15.88 8.22
C LEU A 15 -26.30 16.45 8.21
N LEU A 16 -25.95 17.24 7.19
CA LEU A 16 -24.62 17.89 7.11
C LEU A 16 -24.50 19.21 7.87
N TYR A 17 -25.58 19.79 8.38
CA TYR A 17 -25.51 21.02 9.16
C TYR A 17 -26.55 21.02 10.26
N THR A 18 -26.16 20.60 11.48
CA THR A 18 -26.49 21.25 12.76
C THR A 18 -26.05 20.36 13.92
N CYS A 19 -25.09 20.81 14.73
CA CYS A 19 -25.23 21.08 16.17
C CYS A 19 -23.86 21.06 16.87
N SER A 20 -23.31 22.24 17.19
CA SER A 20 -22.91 22.62 18.55
C SER A 20 -22.09 23.91 18.53
N ARG A 21 -22.72 25.00 19.01
CA ARG A 21 -22.06 26.25 19.38
C ARG A 21 -21.14 25.98 20.58
N ARG A 22 -19.82 25.98 20.35
CA ARG A 22 -18.81 26.59 21.23
C ARG A 22 -17.64 27.00 20.34
N HIS A 23 -17.32 28.29 20.37
CA HIS A 23 -16.25 28.96 19.63
C HIS A 23 -14.91 28.19 19.67
N LYS A 24 -14.61 27.38 18.65
CA LYS A 24 -13.26 27.07 18.13
C LYS A 24 -13.37 26.77 16.63
N SER A 25 -12.39 27.22 15.87
CA SER A 25 -12.32 27.33 14.41
C SER A 25 -12.73 26.09 13.58
N VAL A 26 -13.29 26.34 12.39
CA VAL A 26 -13.92 25.40 11.44
C VAL A 26 -12.91 24.50 10.67
N HIS A 27 -11.72 24.21 11.21
CA HIS A 27 -10.67 23.48 10.47
C HIS A 27 -10.42 22.01 10.85
N HIS A 28 -11.14 21.42 11.82
CA HIS A 28 -10.84 20.05 12.30
C HIS A 28 -11.91 19.01 11.94
N ILE A 29 -11.98 18.63 10.65
CA ILE A 29 -12.42 17.26 10.31
C ILE A 29 -11.18 16.38 10.40
N SER A 30 -11.17 15.42 11.34
CA SER A 30 -10.04 14.51 11.56
C SER A 30 -9.69 13.72 10.29
N GLY A 31 -8.39 13.42 10.09
CA GLY A 31 -7.90 12.67 8.93
C GLY A 31 -8.61 11.32 8.73
N ALA A 32 -8.99 10.66 9.83
CA ALA A 32 -9.78 9.43 9.81
C ALA A 32 -11.17 9.61 9.17
N ARG A 33 -11.88 10.70 9.52
CA ARG A 33 -13.20 10.99 8.94
C ARG A 33 -13.11 11.31 7.45
N ARG A 34 -12.05 12.01 7.01
CA ARG A 34 -11.81 12.29 5.58
C ARG A 34 -11.46 11.03 4.80
N ALA A 35 -10.59 10.17 5.34
CA ALA A 35 -10.26 8.89 4.73
C ALA A 35 -11.50 7.99 4.57
N GLY A 36 -12.37 7.94 5.59
CA GLY A 36 -13.66 7.27 5.51
C GLY A 36 -14.53 7.79 4.36
N ILE A 37 -14.62 9.10 4.20
CA ILE A 37 -15.35 9.72 3.07
C ILE A 37 -14.70 9.31 1.74
N CYS A 38 -13.37 9.38 1.59
CA CYS A 38 -12.73 9.03 0.32
C CYS A 38 -12.94 7.58 -0.12
N ILE A 39 -13.01 6.63 0.81
CA ILE A 39 -13.18 5.20 0.47
C ILE A 39 -14.64 4.85 0.19
N TYR A 40 -15.58 5.41 0.94
CA TYR A 40 -16.99 5.04 0.85
C TYR A 40 -17.86 6.01 0.03
N ALA A 41 -17.37 7.21 -0.28
CA ALA A 41 -18.11 8.16 -1.09
C ALA A 41 -18.23 7.67 -2.54
N LYS A 42 -19.42 7.86 -3.12
CA LYS A 42 -19.62 7.71 -4.56
C LYS A 42 -19.03 8.86 -5.39
N ILE A 43 -18.58 9.92 -4.72
CA ILE A 43 -17.99 11.11 -5.33
C ILE A 43 -16.49 10.91 -5.37
N ASN A 44 -15.90 11.06 -6.55
CA ASN A 44 -14.46 10.99 -6.75
C ASN A 44 -13.79 12.18 -6.01
N PRO A 45 -12.97 11.92 -4.98
CA PRO A 45 -12.34 12.99 -4.20
C PRO A 45 -11.31 13.80 -5.01
N ASN A 46 -10.87 13.33 -6.18
CA ASN A 46 -10.01 14.09 -7.08
C ASN A 46 -10.76 15.19 -7.83
N ASN A 47 -12.09 15.06 -7.98
CA ASN A 47 -12.91 16.04 -8.69
C ASN A 47 -13.27 17.25 -7.82
N ASP A 48 -13.23 17.07 -6.51
CA ASP A 48 -13.46 18.16 -5.57
C ASP A 48 -12.11 18.72 -5.10
N ASN A 49 -11.93 20.04 -5.23
CA ASN A 49 -10.67 20.72 -4.88
C ASN A 49 -10.25 20.55 -3.41
N TRP A 50 -11.11 20.02 -2.53
CA TRP A 50 -10.80 19.89 -1.11
C TRP A 50 -9.60 18.98 -0.84
N LEU A 51 -9.41 17.90 -1.62
CA LEU A 51 -8.28 16.98 -1.42
C LEU A 51 -6.97 17.69 -1.76
N ASN A 52 -6.93 18.36 -2.92
CA ASN A 52 -5.76 19.15 -3.32
C ASN A 52 -5.46 20.27 -2.32
N ASP A 53 -6.48 20.99 -1.87
CA ASP A 53 -6.35 22.01 -0.83
C ASP A 53 -5.78 21.45 0.47
N PHE A 54 -6.24 20.27 0.90
CA PHE A 54 -5.71 19.59 2.08
C PHE A 54 -4.23 19.28 1.88
N LEU A 55 -3.86 18.64 0.76
CA LEU A 55 -2.48 18.24 0.49
C LEU A 55 -1.50 19.41 0.47
N VAL A 56 -1.89 20.53 -0.14
CA VAL A 56 -1.05 21.74 -0.24
C VAL A 56 -0.90 22.44 1.11
N LYS A 57 -1.95 22.44 1.94
CA LYS A 57 -1.94 23.12 3.26
C LYS A 57 -1.34 22.25 4.37
N SER A 58 -1.34 20.94 4.21
CA SER A 58 -0.81 19.98 5.18
C SER A 58 0.71 19.83 5.11
N ASN A 59 1.33 19.68 6.28
CA ASN A 59 2.73 19.29 6.37
C ASN A 59 2.90 17.78 6.04
N ASP A 60 4.14 17.31 6.03
CA ASP A 60 4.45 15.91 5.69
C ASP A 60 3.85 14.88 6.67
N GLU A 61 3.84 15.19 7.96
CA GLU A 61 3.27 14.31 8.99
C GLU A 61 1.76 14.16 8.84
N ASP A 62 1.06 15.26 8.55
CA ASP A 62 -0.40 15.25 8.33
C ASP A 62 -0.76 14.43 7.09
N ARG A 63 0.02 14.55 6.01
CA ARG A 63 -0.19 13.75 4.78
C ARG A 63 0.11 12.28 5.00
N ALA A 64 1.21 11.95 5.69
CA ALA A 64 1.54 10.57 6.06
C ALA A 64 0.47 9.97 6.98
N THR A 65 -0.08 10.76 7.91
CA THR A 65 -1.22 10.37 8.74
C THR A 65 -2.45 10.10 7.89
N PHE A 66 -2.78 10.98 6.94
CA PHE A 66 -3.89 10.76 6.01
C PHE A 66 -3.73 9.49 5.17
N ALA A 67 -2.54 9.24 4.59
CA ALA A 67 -2.26 8.02 3.86
C ALA A 67 -2.44 6.77 4.74
N ASN A 68 -2.00 6.81 5.99
CA ASN A 68 -2.21 5.70 6.94
C ASN A 68 -3.68 5.47 7.27
N GLN A 69 -4.47 6.54 7.42
CA GLN A 69 -5.91 6.45 7.64
C GLN A 69 -6.63 5.90 6.40
N LEU A 70 -6.19 6.28 5.19
CA LEU A 70 -6.67 5.68 3.95
C LEU A 70 -6.39 4.18 3.93
N LYS A 71 -5.14 3.76 4.16
CA LYS A 71 -4.76 2.34 4.24
C LYS A 71 -5.59 1.57 5.27
N TRP A 72 -5.72 2.10 6.48
CA TRP A 72 -6.50 1.44 7.54
C TRP A 72 -7.97 1.30 7.15
N THR A 73 -8.57 2.34 6.57
CA THR A 73 -9.95 2.30 6.08
C THR A 73 -10.10 1.30 4.94
N PHE A 74 -9.15 1.29 4.00
CA PHE A 74 -9.10 0.40 2.85
C PHE A 74 -9.03 -1.07 3.28
N ARG A 75 -8.12 -1.40 4.22
CA ARG A 75 -7.96 -2.76 4.79
C ARG A 75 -9.24 -3.27 5.45
N ASN A 76 -9.98 -2.39 6.13
CA ASN A 76 -11.22 -2.76 6.81
C ASN A 76 -12.47 -2.69 5.92
N SER A 77 -12.31 -2.42 4.63
CA SER A 77 -13.41 -2.35 3.66
C SER A 77 -13.57 -3.66 2.87
N LYS A 78 -14.78 -3.88 2.33
CA LYS A 78 -15.05 -5.06 1.48
C LYS A 78 -14.23 -5.00 0.20
N THR A 79 -13.89 -6.16 -0.36
CA THR A 79 -13.10 -6.27 -1.60
C THR A 79 -13.67 -5.46 -2.77
N ASP A 80 -14.99 -5.47 -2.98
CA ASP A 80 -15.62 -4.68 -4.06
C ASP A 80 -15.48 -3.17 -3.83
N VAL A 81 -15.50 -2.72 -2.57
CA VAL A 81 -15.28 -1.30 -2.22
C VAL A 81 -13.83 -0.91 -2.49
N ARG A 82 -12.88 -1.76 -2.09
CA ARG A 82 -11.45 -1.56 -2.40
C ARG A 82 -11.22 -1.41 -3.91
N LYS A 83 -11.75 -2.35 -4.70
CA LYS A 83 -11.62 -2.34 -6.16
C LYS A 83 -12.27 -1.10 -6.78
N SER A 84 -13.47 -0.74 -6.32
CA SER A 84 -14.17 0.46 -6.80
C SER A 84 -13.39 1.74 -6.49
N ALA A 85 -12.89 1.89 -5.26
CA ALA A 85 -12.10 3.06 -4.88
C ALA A 85 -10.77 3.13 -5.67
N TRP A 86 -10.10 1.99 -5.84
CA TRP A 86 -8.89 1.87 -6.64
C TRP A 86 -9.08 2.40 -8.07
N ASN A 87 -10.05 1.81 -8.78
CA ASN A 87 -10.32 2.12 -10.18
C ASN A 87 -10.92 3.52 -10.39
N SER A 88 -11.68 4.03 -9.43
CA SER A 88 -12.36 5.33 -9.59
C SER A 88 -11.44 6.52 -9.37
N TRP A 89 -10.54 6.46 -8.37
CA TRP A 89 -9.77 7.65 -8.01
C TRP A 89 -8.35 7.39 -7.50
N ILE A 90 -8.08 6.28 -6.80
CA ILE A 90 -6.78 6.08 -6.14
C ILE A 90 -5.65 5.96 -7.16
N ILE A 91 -5.85 5.25 -8.28
CA ILE A 91 -4.83 5.14 -9.33
C ILE A 91 -4.46 6.53 -9.87
N ASN A 92 -5.46 7.34 -10.22
CA ASN A 92 -5.22 8.69 -10.75
C ASN A 92 -4.58 9.60 -9.70
N TYR A 93 -5.04 9.52 -8.43
CA TYR A 93 -4.42 10.21 -7.32
C TYR A 93 -2.94 9.84 -7.18
N TRP A 94 -2.61 8.55 -7.27
CA TRP A 94 -1.24 8.10 -7.20
C TRP A 94 -0.41 8.65 -8.37
N ILE A 95 -0.89 8.49 -9.61
CA ILE A 95 -0.22 8.98 -10.82
C ILE A 95 0.08 10.48 -10.72
N ASP A 96 -0.91 11.28 -10.31
CA ASP A 96 -0.75 12.72 -10.15
C ASP A 96 0.29 13.06 -9.08
N ARG A 97 0.21 12.42 -7.91
CA ARG A 97 1.15 12.64 -6.81
C ARG A 97 2.57 12.20 -7.16
N ASP A 98 2.76 11.14 -7.94
CA ASP A 98 4.08 10.75 -8.44
C ASP A 98 4.65 11.78 -9.41
N ALA A 99 3.78 12.38 -10.24
CA ALA A 99 4.12 13.48 -11.12
C ALA A 99 4.23 14.85 -10.41
N GLY A 100 4.13 14.88 -9.07
CA GLY A 100 4.28 16.08 -8.26
C GLY A 100 3.02 16.96 -8.19
N ARG A 101 1.85 16.45 -8.58
CA ARG A 101 0.58 17.18 -8.58
C ARG A 101 -0.35 16.72 -7.45
N PRO A 102 -0.88 17.65 -6.63
CA PRO A 102 -0.43 19.04 -6.46
C PRO A 102 0.92 19.14 -5.74
N ILE A 103 1.32 18.07 -5.05
CA ILE A 103 2.60 17.95 -4.36
C ILE A 103 3.08 16.51 -4.48
N LYS A 104 4.40 16.29 -4.52
CA LYS A 104 4.96 14.93 -4.62
C LYS A 104 4.64 14.11 -3.37
N PHE A 105 4.51 12.80 -3.50
CA PHE A 105 4.56 11.92 -2.32
C PHE A 105 5.90 12.06 -1.60
N SER A 106 5.88 12.09 -0.27
CA SER A 106 7.07 11.72 0.50
C SER A 106 7.28 10.21 0.49
N ASP A 107 8.49 9.78 0.84
CA ASP A 107 8.82 8.36 0.94
C ASP A 107 7.87 7.63 1.90
N ARG A 108 7.51 8.25 3.03
CA ARG A 108 6.56 7.67 4.01
C ARG A 108 5.17 7.46 3.42
N GLU A 109 4.63 8.46 2.73
CA GLU A 109 3.34 8.33 2.04
C GLU A 109 3.40 7.20 1.02
N LYS A 110 4.46 7.16 0.20
CA LYS A 110 4.60 6.20 -0.88
C LYS A 110 4.68 4.75 -0.40
N VAL A 111 5.38 4.49 0.69
CA VAL A 111 5.38 3.17 1.34
C VAL A 111 3.99 2.76 1.76
N THR A 112 3.24 3.65 2.40
CA THR A 112 1.86 3.38 2.81
C THR A 112 0.94 3.13 1.62
N MET A 113 1.15 3.82 0.50
CA MET A 113 0.40 3.59 -0.73
C MET A 113 0.70 2.19 -1.30
N ILE A 114 1.96 1.73 -1.29
CA ILE A 114 2.35 0.37 -1.70
C ILE A 114 1.70 -0.68 -0.80
N GLU A 115 1.80 -0.52 0.52
CA GLU A 115 1.13 -1.40 1.49
C GLU A 115 -0.38 -1.46 1.26
N MET A 116 -1.01 -0.32 0.93
CA MET A 116 -2.44 -0.26 0.63
C MET A 116 -2.78 -0.96 -0.69
N ALA A 117 -1.95 -0.80 -1.72
CA ALA A 117 -2.12 -1.43 -3.03
C ALA A 117 -2.11 -2.96 -2.92
N LEU A 118 -1.22 -3.54 -2.11
CA LEU A 118 -1.14 -4.99 -1.89
C LEU A 118 -2.43 -5.61 -1.36
N LEU A 119 -3.30 -4.82 -0.72
CA LEU A 119 -4.63 -5.25 -0.26
C LEU A 119 -5.59 -5.56 -1.43
N LEU A 120 -5.21 -5.36 -2.68
CA LEU A 120 -5.95 -5.75 -3.88
C LEU A 120 -5.48 -7.11 -4.42
N GLU A 121 -5.45 -8.13 -3.56
CA GLU A 121 -4.97 -9.50 -3.87
C GLU A 121 -5.43 -10.04 -5.23
N ASN A 122 -6.72 -9.90 -5.54
CA ASN A 122 -7.29 -10.40 -6.81
C ASN A 122 -6.78 -9.66 -8.07
N GLN A 123 -6.03 -8.57 -7.91
CA GLN A 123 -5.43 -7.77 -8.97
C GLN A 123 -3.92 -7.60 -8.77
N MET A 124 -3.28 -8.53 -8.02
CA MET A 124 -1.87 -8.39 -7.62
C MET A 124 -0.93 -8.13 -8.80
N ASN A 125 -1.16 -8.78 -9.95
CA ASN A 125 -0.36 -8.57 -11.17
C ASN A 125 -0.44 -7.11 -11.65
N GLU A 126 -1.65 -6.61 -11.92
CA GLU A 126 -1.88 -5.22 -12.38
C GLU A 126 -1.32 -4.20 -11.38
N VAL A 127 -1.48 -4.48 -10.09
CA VAL A 127 -1.06 -3.60 -9.01
C VAL A 127 0.46 -3.56 -8.87
N VAL A 128 1.12 -4.71 -8.91
CA VAL A 128 2.59 -4.76 -8.85
C VAL A 128 3.19 -4.12 -10.09
N ASP A 129 2.67 -4.40 -11.28
CA ASP A 129 3.13 -3.77 -12.52
C ASP A 129 3.02 -2.23 -12.46
N PHE A 130 1.92 -1.73 -11.89
CA PHE A 130 1.76 -0.30 -11.62
C PHE A 130 2.81 0.22 -10.62
N VAL A 131 3.00 -0.46 -9.49
CA VAL A 131 3.97 -0.04 -8.47
C VAL A 131 5.40 -0.02 -9.02
N ILE A 132 5.83 -1.05 -9.74
CA ILE A 132 7.20 -1.12 -10.27
C ILE A 132 7.46 -0.11 -11.40
N SER A 133 6.41 0.39 -12.06
CA SER A 133 6.50 1.47 -13.05
C SER A 133 6.77 2.84 -12.41
N SER A 134 6.54 2.97 -11.11
CA SER A 134 6.73 4.18 -10.33
C SER A 134 8.13 4.22 -9.69
N PRO A 135 8.72 5.40 -9.40
CA PRO A 135 10.01 5.47 -8.71
C PRO A 135 9.97 4.80 -7.33
N SER A 136 10.84 3.83 -7.09
CA SER A 136 10.95 3.14 -5.79
C SER A 136 11.24 4.13 -4.63
N PRO A 137 10.48 4.10 -3.52
CA PRO A 137 10.70 5.00 -2.38
C PRO A 137 11.95 4.63 -1.59
N LYS A 138 12.51 5.61 -0.85
CA LYS A 138 13.53 5.30 0.15
C LYS A 138 12.89 4.64 1.36
N LEU A 139 13.42 3.48 1.74
CA LEU A 139 12.88 2.67 2.81
C LEU A 139 13.77 2.81 4.04
N ASN A 140 13.35 3.65 4.99
CA ASN A 140 14.08 3.90 6.25
C ASN A 140 13.63 2.98 7.40
N THR A 141 12.39 2.47 7.34
CA THR A 141 11.78 1.58 8.36
C THR A 141 10.79 0.62 7.70
N ALA A 142 11.25 -0.19 6.75
CA ALA A 142 10.40 -1.05 5.94
C ALA A 142 10.11 -2.45 6.54
N THR A 143 10.54 -2.69 7.78
CA THR A 143 10.37 -3.98 8.46
C THR A 143 8.91 -4.43 8.50
N LYS A 144 7.95 -3.50 8.61
CA LYS A 144 6.53 -3.85 8.62
C LYS A 144 6.02 -4.34 7.26
N LEU A 145 6.34 -3.65 6.17
CA LEU A 145 5.95 -4.07 4.81
C LEU A 145 6.41 -5.50 4.54
N PHE A 146 7.68 -5.81 4.78
CA PHE A 146 8.21 -7.16 4.54
C PHE A 146 7.65 -8.21 5.49
N SER A 147 7.40 -7.85 6.75
CA SER A 147 6.73 -8.76 7.70
C SER A 147 5.30 -9.07 7.25
N ASP A 148 4.58 -8.08 6.73
CA ASP A 148 3.21 -8.25 6.24
C ASP A 148 3.20 -9.10 4.95
N LEU A 149 4.23 -9.04 4.09
CA LEU A 149 4.36 -9.90 2.90
C LEU A 149 4.34 -11.40 3.22
N GLU A 150 4.97 -11.80 4.32
CA GLU A 150 4.95 -13.19 4.79
C GLU A 150 3.65 -13.52 5.53
N LYS A 151 3.29 -12.71 6.54
CA LYS A 151 2.16 -12.98 7.43
C LYS A 151 0.82 -13.07 6.71
N ASP A 152 0.61 -12.19 5.74
CA ASP A 152 -0.62 -12.15 4.96
C ASP A 152 -0.57 -13.15 3.77
N GLY A 153 0.52 -13.92 3.62
CA GLY A 153 0.63 -15.00 2.64
C GLY A 153 0.83 -14.54 1.19
N TYR A 154 1.17 -13.27 0.95
CA TYR A 154 1.32 -12.73 -0.40
C TYR A 154 2.41 -13.44 -1.20
N ALA A 155 3.56 -13.74 -0.59
CA ALA A 155 4.64 -14.49 -1.24
C ALA A 155 4.23 -15.92 -1.62
N THR A 156 3.28 -16.49 -0.87
CA THR A 156 2.72 -17.81 -1.13
C THR A 156 1.74 -17.79 -2.29
N ASN A 157 0.84 -16.80 -2.31
CA ASN A 157 -0.27 -16.73 -3.28
C ASN A 157 0.13 -16.07 -4.60
N HIS A 158 1.11 -15.16 -4.58
CA HIS A 158 1.55 -14.35 -5.71
C HIS A 158 3.08 -14.29 -5.81
N PRO A 159 3.78 -15.43 -5.89
CA PRO A 159 5.23 -15.47 -5.75
C PRO A 159 5.97 -14.67 -6.84
N LYS A 160 5.46 -14.64 -8.08
CA LYS A 160 6.10 -13.91 -9.18
C LYS A 160 6.01 -12.40 -8.98
N GLU A 161 4.83 -11.93 -8.61
CA GLU A 161 4.53 -10.53 -8.35
C GLU A 161 5.34 -10.02 -7.15
N ILE A 162 5.39 -10.80 -6.06
CA ILE A 162 6.17 -10.42 -4.88
C ILE A 162 7.68 -10.42 -5.17
N LEU A 163 8.20 -11.37 -5.95
CA LEU A 163 9.61 -11.32 -6.36
C LEU A 163 9.93 -10.04 -7.15
N ASN A 164 9.09 -9.66 -8.11
CA ASN A 164 9.27 -8.43 -8.88
C ASN A 164 9.22 -7.19 -7.98
N LEU A 165 8.26 -7.14 -7.05
CA LEU A 165 8.14 -6.05 -6.10
C LEU A 165 9.38 -5.93 -5.21
N LEU A 166 9.89 -7.04 -4.68
CA LEU A 166 11.10 -7.04 -3.87
C LEU A 166 12.29 -6.50 -4.66
N LEU A 167 12.54 -7.00 -5.87
CA LEU A 167 13.66 -6.51 -6.70
C LEU A 167 13.55 -5.02 -7.03
N HIS A 168 12.33 -4.47 -7.05
CA HIS A 168 12.11 -3.04 -7.21
C HIS A 168 12.37 -2.24 -5.92
N LEU A 169 12.03 -2.78 -4.75
CA LEU A 169 12.12 -2.07 -3.46
C LEU A 169 13.49 -2.19 -2.80
N LEU A 170 14.11 -3.36 -2.84
CA LEU A 170 15.37 -3.65 -2.16
C LEU A 170 16.49 -2.64 -2.54
N PRO A 171 16.72 -2.25 -3.80
CA PRO A 171 17.79 -1.31 -4.13
C PRO A 171 17.87 -0.04 -3.25
N ASN A 172 16.73 0.49 -2.78
CA ASN A 172 16.60 1.76 -2.05
C ASN A 172 16.37 1.64 -0.54
N ILE A 173 16.67 0.49 0.05
CA ILE A 173 16.59 0.31 1.50
C ILE A 173 17.89 0.72 2.17
N HIS A 174 17.77 1.59 3.17
CA HIS A 174 18.85 1.86 4.10
C HIS A 174 18.89 0.76 5.18
N GLN A 175 20.06 0.13 5.34
CA GLN A 175 20.25 -1.07 6.16
C GLN A 175 19.60 -0.91 7.55
N ASP A 176 18.55 -1.69 7.79
CA ASP A 176 17.90 -1.87 9.10
C ASP A 176 18.31 -3.26 9.62
N PHE A 177 18.75 -3.33 10.88
CA PHE A 177 19.18 -4.57 11.52
C PHE A 177 18.11 -5.67 11.44
N TYR A 178 16.83 -5.29 11.44
CA TYR A 178 15.71 -6.24 11.47
C TYR A 178 15.25 -6.73 10.10
N ILE A 179 15.84 -6.23 9.01
CA ILE A 179 15.32 -6.53 7.67
C ILE A 179 15.42 -8.02 7.31
N CYS A 180 16.50 -8.69 7.73
CA CYS A 180 16.72 -10.09 7.41
C CYS A 180 15.68 -11.01 8.06
N PHE A 181 15.24 -10.69 9.29
CA PHE A 181 14.18 -11.44 9.96
C PHE A 181 12.87 -11.41 9.17
N ALA A 182 12.58 -10.31 8.49
CA ALA A 182 11.38 -10.16 7.68
C ALA A 182 11.55 -10.70 6.25
N LEU A 183 12.73 -10.52 5.63
CA LEU A 183 12.96 -10.90 4.23
C LEU A 183 13.30 -12.39 4.05
N GLU A 184 14.01 -13.03 4.97
CA GLU A 184 14.42 -14.43 4.80
C GLU A 184 13.24 -15.39 4.66
N PRO A 185 12.17 -15.31 5.50
CA PRO A 185 10.99 -16.15 5.33
C PRO A 185 10.28 -15.92 3.99
N VAL A 186 10.22 -14.66 3.53
CA VAL A 186 9.65 -14.32 2.22
C VAL A 186 10.48 -14.94 1.10
N ALA A 187 11.81 -14.79 1.15
CA ALA A 187 12.71 -15.34 0.15
C ALA A 187 12.65 -16.87 0.11
N GLU A 188 12.62 -17.54 1.25
CA GLU A 188 12.45 -18.99 1.36
C GLU A 188 11.15 -19.45 0.65
N SER A 189 10.02 -18.80 0.95
CA SER A 189 8.74 -19.09 0.29
C SER A 189 8.79 -18.89 -1.24
N LEU A 190 9.48 -17.84 -1.72
CA LEU A 190 9.65 -17.60 -3.16
C LEU A 190 10.51 -18.68 -3.84
N ILE A 191 11.60 -19.09 -3.19
CA ILE A 191 12.51 -20.13 -3.70
C ILE A 191 11.79 -21.47 -3.83
N ASP A 192 10.97 -21.81 -2.84
CA ASP A 192 10.28 -23.11 -2.80
C ASP A 192 9.10 -23.19 -3.79
N ARG A 193 8.53 -22.05 -4.21
CA ARG A 193 7.30 -21.98 -5.02
C ARG A 193 7.52 -21.67 -6.49
N LEU A 194 8.60 -20.98 -6.83
CA LEU A 194 8.85 -20.57 -8.22
C LEU A 194 9.52 -21.69 -9.00
N SER A 195 9.06 -21.88 -10.24
CA SER A 195 9.75 -22.73 -11.22
C SER A 195 11.15 -22.21 -11.49
N LEU A 196 12.13 -23.10 -11.56
CA LEU A 196 13.54 -22.77 -11.89
C LEU A 196 13.77 -22.57 -13.39
N ASP A 197 12.83 -21.93 -14.08
CA ASP A 197 13.08 -21.44 -15.43
C ASP A 197 14.17 -20.35 -15.42
N SER A 198 14.76 -20.09 -16.59
CA SER A 198 15.88 -19.16 -16.71
C SER A 198 15.56 -17.76 -16.16
N THR A 199 14.32 -17.31 -16.32
CA THR A 199 13.89 -15.97 -15.90
C THR A 199 13.79 -15.87 -14.38
N ASN A 200 13.08 -16.81 -13.73
CA ASN A 200 12.93 -16.80 -12.28
C ASN A 200 14.26 -17.11 -11.59
N ARG A 201 15.07 -18.02 -12.14
CA ARG A 201 16.41 -18.33 -11.61
C ARG A 201 17.27 -17.07 -11.51
N ASN A 202 17.32 -16.25 -12.56
CA ASN A 202 18.10 -15.01 -12.55
C ASN A 202 17.58 -14.01 -11.52
N LYS A 203 16.26 -13.87 -11.39
CA LYS A 203 15.63 -12.99 -10.39
C LYS A 203 15.86 -13.45 -8.95
N LEU A 204 15.81 -14.76 -8.70
CA LEU A 204 16.09 -15.33 -7.37
C LEU A 204 17.56 -15.18 -6.99
N ILE A 205 18.48 -15.28 -7.95
CA ILE A 205 19.90 -14.95 -7.73
C ILE A 205 20.06 -13.48 -7.33
N GLN A 206 19.42 -12.54 -8.04
CA GLN A 206 19.45 -11.11 -7.68
C GLN A 206 18.86 -10.86 -6.29
N LEU A 207 17.80 -11.57 -5.91
CA LEU A 207 17.26 -11.50 -4.55
C LEU A 207 18.30 -11.96 -3.51
N CYS A 208 19.00 -13.07 -3.77
CA CYS A 208 20.07 -13.55 -2.88
C CYS A 208 21.22 -12.54 -2.76
N GLU A 209 21.59 -11.86 -3.86
CA GLU A 209 22.61 -10.81 -3.85
C GLU A 209 22.17 -9.61 -2.98
N HIS A 210 20.90 -9.22 -3.05
CA HIS A 210 20.36 -8.20 -2.14
C HIS A 210 20.40 -8.66 -0.68
N LEU A 211 19.98 -9.89 -0.38
CA LEU A 211 20.08 -10.46 0.98
C LEU A 211 21.53 -10.45 1.49
N ALA A 212 22.50 -10.82 0.65
CA ALA A 212 23.92 -10.78 0.99
C ALA A 212 24.41 -9.35 1.24
N ARG A 213 23.95 -8.37 0.45
CA ARG A 213 24.25 -6.93 0.67
C ARG A 213 23.77 -6.45 2.04
N TYR A 214 22.64 -6.97 2.53
CA TYR A 214 22.15 -6.68 3.89
C TYR A 214 22.77 -7.55 4.98
N GLN A 215 23.68 -8.45 4.62
CA GLN A 215 24.33 -9.39 5.53
C GLN A 215 23.34 -10.36 6.19
N CYS A 216 22.30 -10.78 5.44
CA CYS A 216 21.35 -11.77 5.92
C CYS A 216 21.99 -13.16 6.01
N PRO A 217 21.92 -13.84 7.18
CA PRO A 217 22.58 -15.13 7.39
C PRO A 217 22.28 -16.21 6.35
N LYS A 218 21.02 -16.32 5.90
CA LYS A 218 20.60 -17.35 4.93
C LYS A 218 20.96 -17.03 3.47
N ALA A 219 21.53 -15.86 3.17
CA ALA A 219 21.79 -15.46 1.78
C ALA A 219 22.68 -16.47 1.02
N ILE A 220 23.71 -17.00 1.66
CA ILE A 220 24.64 -17.99 1.07
C ILE A 220 23.93 -19.33 0.85
N GLU A 221 23.17 -19.78 1.85
CA GLU A 221 22.37 -21.00 1.77
C GLU A 221 21.39 -20.93 0.60
N PHE A 222 20.63 -19.84 0.49
CA PHE A 222 19.70 -19.62 -0.61
C PHE A 222 20.39 -19.57 -1.97
N ARG A 223 21.52 -18.86 -2.08
CA ARG A 223 22.28 -18.78 -3.33
C ARG A 223 22.78 -20.14 -3.81
N SER A 224 23.12 -21.05 -2.89
CA SER A 224 23.62 -22.39 -3.22
C SER A 224 22.59 -23.29 -3.92
N LYS A 225 21.30 -22.97 -3.81
CA LYS A 225 20.21 -23.69 -4.51
C LYS A 225 20.17 -23.42 -6.02
N PHE A 226 20.98 -22.47 -6.51
CA PHE A 226 21.03 -22.07 -7.91
C PHE A 226 22.45 -22.28 -8.48
N PRO A 227 22.83 -23.49 -8.90
CA PRO A 227 24.08 -23.69 -9.62
C PRO A 227 24.05 -22.90 -10.92
#